data_AF-A0A848LSJ3-F1
#
_entry.id   AF-A0A848LSJ3-F1
#
_cell.length_a   1.000
_cell.length_b   1.000
_cell.length_c   1.000
_cell.angle_alpha   90.00
_cell.angle_beta   90.00
_cell.angle_gamma   90.00
#
_symmetry.space_group_name_H-M   'P 1'
#
loop_
_entity.id
_entity.type
_entity.pdbx_description
1 polymer ?
#
loop_
_entity_poly.entity_id
_entity_poly.type
_entity_poly.pdbx_seq_one_letter_code
_entity_poly.pdbx_strand_id
1 'polypeptide(L)'
;MRCVWIRCADAIPYEPDWNRPHGDAVRDLAHFVVNEGSNVLSLSALPWLSGLVTMRNVWPHDGPFVLQVLLAVLVFDFGVTLTHYLSHRIPALWRLHAVHHSVKRFYGFNGLMKHPLHLSLAHRTGPGP
;
A
#
# COMPACT_ATOMS: atom_id res chain seq x y z
N MET A 1 18.86 -1.80 4.16
CA MET A 1 18.40 -2.78 3.16
C MET A 1 18.35 -2.09 1.81
N ARG A 2 19.21 -2.47 0.84
CA ARG A 2 19.26 -1.84 -0.50
C ARG A 2 18.71 -2.84 -1.52
N CYS A 3 17.53 -2.57 -2.08
CA CYS A 3 16.88 -3.41 -3.09
C CYS A 3 17.73 -3.52 -4.36
N VAL A 4 17.84 -4.73 -4.91
CA VAL A 4 18.56 -5.07 -6.15
C VAL A 4 18.06 -4.25 -7.36
N TRP A 5 16.76 -3.94 -7.40
CA TRP A 5 16.13 -3.15 -8.46
C TRP A 5 16.67 -1.71 -8.60
N ILE A 6 17.09 -1.09 -7.50
CA ILE A 6 17.61 0.30 -7.51
C ILE A 6 18.95 0.35 -8.24
N ARG A 7 19.81 -0.68 -8.09
CA ARG A 7 21.11 -0.72 -8.78
C ARG A 7 20.98 -0.80 -10.29
N CYS A 8 19.96 -1.49 -10.82
CA CYS A 8 19.76 -1.56 -12.28
C CYS A 8 19.30 -0.20 -12.84
N ALA A 9 18.40 0.48 -12.14
CA ALA A 9 17.96 1.83 -12.53
C ALA A 9 19.08 2.88 -12.38
N ASP A 10 19.96 2.71 -11.38
CA ASP A 10 21.14 3.57 -11.20
C ASP A 10 22.22 3.31 -12.27
N ALA A 11 22.43 2.05 -12.66
CA ALA A 11 23.48 1.66 -13.59
C ALA A 11 23.10 1.90 -15.07
N ILE A 12 21.81 1.80 -15.41
CA ILE A 12 21.31 1.98 -16.77
C ILE A 12 19.98 2.78 -16.72
N PRO A 13 20.02 4.07 -16.37
CA PRO A 13 18.81 4.88 -16.30
C PRO A 13 18.24 5.12 -17.70
N TYR A 14 16.93 4.97 -17.85
CA TYR A 14 16.22 5.40 -19.07
C TYR A 14 16.30 6.92 -19.26
N GLU A 15 16.20 7.67 -18.16
CA GLU A 15 16.36 9.13 -18.12
C GLU A 15 17.43 9.50 -17.07
N PRO A 16 18.62 9.98 -17.49
CA PRO A 16 19.73 10.27 -16.58
C PRO A 16 19.42 11.27 -15.46
N ASP A 17 18.49 12.21 -15.69
CA ASP A 17 18.12 13.22 -14.69
C ASP A 17 17.35 12.63 -13.50
N TRP A 18 16.79 11.42 -13.60
CA TRP A 18 16.09 10.77 -12.47
C TRP A 18 17.01 10.47 -11.28
N ASN A 19 18.30 10.30 -11.52
CA ASN A 19 19.29 10.00 -10.48
C ASN A 19 19.81 11.27 -9.78
N ARG A 20 19.36 12.47 -10.19
CA ARG A 20 19.74 13.73 -9.55
C ARG A 20 18.78 14.11 -8.42
N PRO A 21 19.28 14.72 -7.32
CA PRO A 21 18.41 15.23 -6.25
C PRO A 21 17.59 16.43 -6.73
N HIS A 22 16.28 16.40 -6.50
CA HIS A 22 15.36 17.50 -6.85
C HIS A 22 14.79 18.21 -5.61
N GLY A 23 15.49 18.12 -4.47
CA GLY A 23 15.05 18.73 -3.21
C GLY A 23 13.85 18.02 -2.56
N ASP A 24 13.59 16.77 -2.92
CA ASP A 24 12.42 16.00 -2.49
C ASP A 24 12.64 15.06 -1.31
N ALA A 25 13.88 14.96 -0.82
CA ALA A 25 14.26 14.02 0.23
C ALA A 25 13.45 14.14 1.54
N VAL A 26 13.15 15.38 1.98
CA VAL A 26 12.38 15.61 3.21
C VAL A 26 10.94 15.13 3.06
N ARG A 27 10.31 15.43 1.91
CA ARG A 27 8.96 14.97 1.57
C ARG A 27 8.91 13.45 1.56
N ASP A 28 9.89 12.81 0.91
CA ASP A 28 9.93 11.35 0.78
C ASP A 28 10.12 10.67 2.14
N LEU A 29 10.99 11.22 2.99
CA LEU A 29 11.20 10.72 4.33
C LEU A 29 9.93 10.86 5.18
N ALA A 30 9.23 11.99 5.08
CA ALA A 30 7.97 12.19 5.79
C ALA A 30 6.91 11.17 5.34
N HIS A 31 6.74 10.96 4.03
CA HIS A 31 5.83 9.93 3.51
C HIS A 31 6.26 8.52 3.92
N PHE A 32 7.55 8.21 3.89
CA PHE A 32 8.08 6.93 4.38
C PHE A 32 7.70 6.69 5.84
N VAL A 33 8.04 7.62 6.73
CA VAL A 33 7.78 7.49 8.17
C VAL A 33 6.29 7.36 8.45
N VAL A 34 5.46 8.21 7.83
CA VAL A 34 4.02 8.20 8.07
C VAL A 34 3.36 6.94 7.52
N ASN A 35 3.71 6.51 6.30
CA ASN A 35 3.07 5.38 5.65
C ASN A 35 3.54 4.05 6.26
N GLU A 36 4.83 3.88 6.51
CA GLU A 36 5.33 2.68 7.21
C GLU A 36 4.86 2.63 8.66
N GLY A 37 4.84 3.78 9.36
CA GLY A 37 4.26 3.87 10.69
C GLY A 37 2.78 3.47 10.70
N SER A 38 2.00 3.92 9.71
CA SER A 38 0.59 3.56 9.55
C SER A 38 0.40 2.07 9.23
N ASN A 39 1.26 1.49 8.40
CA ASN A 39 1.25 0.05 8.09
C ASN A 39 1.54 -0.78 9.34
N VAL A 40 2.64 -0.47 10.05
CA VAL A 40 3.04 -1.17 11.27
C VAL A 40 1.94 -1.06 12.33
N LEU A 41 1.37 0.13 12.52
CA LEU A 41 0.27 0.34 13.46
C LEU A 41 -0.96 -0.48 13.07
N SER A 42 -1.33 -0.48 11.79
CA SER A 42 -2.49 -1.23 11.28
C SER A 42 -2.32 -2.73 11.46
N LEU A 43 -1.14 -3.28 11.12
CA LEU A 43 -0.81 -4.69 11.33
C LEU A 43 -0.77 -5.07 12.81
N SER A 44 -0.22 -4.20 13.66
CA SER A 44 -0.15 -4.42 15.10
C SER A 44 -1.53 -4.36 15.77
N ALA A 45 -2.48 -3.66 15.16
CA ALA A 45 -3.86 -3.60 15.65
C ALA A 45 -4.68 -4.85 15.33
N LEU A 46 -4.29 -5.66 14.32
CA LEU A 46 -5.07 -6.82 13.87
C LEU A 46 -5.39 -7.85 14.98
N PRO A 47 -4.45 -8.25 15.87
CA PRO A 47 -4.76 -9.19 16.94
C PRO A 47 -5.83 -8.64 17.89
N TRP A 48 -5.77 -7.34 18.20
CA TRP A 48 -6.71 -6.66 19.11
C TRP A 48 -8.08 -6.47 18.47
N LEU A 49 -8.12 -6.10 17.19
CA LEU A 49 -9.35 -5.87 16.45
C LEU A 49 -10.03 -7.18 16.03
N SER A 50 -9.28 -8.28 15.88
CA SER A 50 -9.86 -9.60 15.54
C SER A 50 -10.91 -10.08 16.53
N GLY A 51 -10.81 -9.68 17.80
CA GLY A 51 -11.79 -9.98 18.84
C GLY A 51 -13.10 -9.18 18.73
N LEU A 52 -13.11 -8.09 17.96
CA LEU A 52 -14.26 -7.21 17.76
C LEU A 52 -15.01 -7.51 16.45
N VAL A 53 -14.42 -8.30 15.56
CA VAL A 53 -14.98 -8.63 14.25
C VAL A 53 -15.84 -9.88 14.36
N THR A 54 -17.15 -9.73 14.15
CA THR A 54 -18.16 -10.81 14.20
C THR A 54 -18.12 -11.78 13.01
N MET A 55 -17.17 -11.65 12.10
CA MET A 55 -17.01 -12.48 10.87
C MET A 55 -16.55 -13.92 11.14
N ARG A 56 -16.48 -14.33 12.41
CA ARG A 56 -16.05 -15.65 12.88
C ARG A 56 -16.83 -16.81 12.22
N ASN A 57 -18.03 -16.56 11.74
CA ASN A 57 -18.88 -17.57 11.09
C ASN A 57 -18.71 -17.63 9.56
N VAL A 58 -18.00 -16.68 8.95
CA VAL A 58 -17.81 -16.59 7.48
C VAL A 58 -16.45 -17.12 7.05
N TRP A 59 -15.45 -17.05 7.95
CA TRP A 59 -14.10 -17.50 7.64
C TRP A 59 -13.95 -19.03 7.79
N PRO A 60 -13.30 -19.73 6.84
CA PRO A 60 -13.15 -21.19 6.89
C PRO A 60 -12.07 -21.61 7.90
N HIS A 61 -12.42 -21.61 9.18
CA HIS A 61 -11.50 -21.92 10.29
C HIS A 61 -11.04 -23.38 10.33
N ASP A 62 -11.87 -24.31 9.86
CA ASP A 62 -11.61 -25.75 9.92
C ASP A 62 -10.74 -26.27 8.74
N GLY A 63 -10.43 -25.39 7.78
CA GLY A 63 -9.61 -25.73 6.61
C GLY A 63 -8.09 -25.72 6.89
N PRO A 64 -7.27 -26.36 6.04
CA PRO A 64 -5.81 -26.29 6.13
C PRO A 64 -5.28 -24.85 6.21
N PHE A 65 -4.33 -24.60 7.11
CA PHE A 65 -3.75 -23.27 7.34
C PHE A 65 -3.26 -22.59 6.05
N VAL A 66 -2.62 -23.34 5.15
CA VAL A 66 -2.15 -22.83 3.86
C VAL A 66 -3.29 -22.28 3.01
N LEU A 67 -4.44 -22.95 2.96
CA LEU A 67 -5.60 -22.47 2.20
C LEU A 67 -6.19 -21.20 2.82
N GLN A 68 -6.19 -21.08 4.15
CA GLN A 68 -6.62 -19.86 4.82
C GLN A 68 -5.69 -18.68 4.46
N VAL A 69 -4.38 -18.90 4.45
CA VAL A 69 -3.40 -17.86 4.06
C VAL A 69 -3.59 -17.46 2.60
N LEU A 70 -3.74 -18.42 1.68
CA LEU A 70 -3.97 -18.12 0.26
C LEU A 70 -5.26 -17.34 0.05
N LEU A 71 -6.34 -17.71 0.75
CA LEU A 71 -7.60 -16.97 0.71
C LEU A 71 -7.42 -15.54 1.24
N ALA A 72 -6.69 -15.35 2.34
CA ALA A 72 -6.41 -14.02 2.88
C ALA A 72 -5.62 -13.15 1.89
N VAL A 73 -4.61 -13.72 1.24
CA VAL A 73 -3.84 -13.04 0.19
C VAL A 73 -4.74 -12.64 -0.98
N LEU A 74 -5.61 -13.53 -1.45
CA LEU A 74 -6.53 -13.23 -2.56
C LEU A 74 -7.54 -12.14 -2.22
N VAL A 75 -8.14 -12.21 -1.02
CA VAL A 75 -9.09 -11.18 -0.56
C VAL A 75 -8.40 -9.83 -0.41
N PHE A 76 -7.18 -9.82 0.15
CA PHE A 76 -6.39 -8.59 0.28
C PHE A 76 -6.00 -8.02 -1.09
N ASP A 77 -5.50 -8.85 -2.01
CA ASP A 77 -5.09 -8.43 -3.35
C ASP A 77 -6.28 -7.89 -4.16
N PHE A 78 -7.43 -8.56 -4.06
CA PHE A 78 -8.67 -8.07 -4.66
C PHE A 78 -9.08 -6.72 -4.07
N GLY A 79 -9.06 -6.55 -2.74
CA GLY A 79 -9.41 -5.30 -2.08
C GLY A 79 -8.50 -4.13 -2.49
N VAL A 80 -7.18 -4.38 -2.55
CA VAL A 80 -6.20 -3.39 -3.03
C VAL A 80 -6.46 -3.04 -4.49
N THR A 81 -6.67 -4.04 -5.35
CA THR A 81 -6.94 -3.86 -6.78
C THR A 81 -8.22 -3.07 -7.01
N LEU A 82 -9.29 -3.42 -6.28
CA LEU A 82 -10.58 -2.73 -6.37
C LEU A 82 -10.46 -1.28 -5.89
N THR A 83 -9.79 -1.04 -4.76
CA THR A 83 -9.57 0.33 -4.26
C THR A 83 -8.77 1.15 -5.27
N HIS A 84 -7.74 0.57 -5.89
CA HIS A 84 -6.98 1.23 -6.94
C HIS A 84 -7.88 1.57 -8.15
N TYR A 85 -8.64 0.60 -8.64
CA TYR A 85 -9.59 0.80 -9.74
C TYR A 85 -10.60 1.92 -9.44
N LEU A 86 -11.25 1.86 -8.27
CA LEU A 86 -12.22 2.88 -7.84
C LEU A 86 -11.56 4.26 -7.68
N SER A 87 -10.28 4.31 -7.30
CA SER A 87 -9.54 5.57 -7.18
C SER A 87 -9.32 6.29 -8.51
N HIS A 88 -9.29 5.56 -9.62
CA HIS A 88 -9.25 6.14 -10.97
C HIS A 88 -10.63 6.49 -11.52
N ARG A 89 -11.71 6.05 -10.86
CA ARG A 89 -13.10 6.26 -11.32
C ARG A 89 -13.86 7.30 -10.50
N ILE A 90 -13.57 7.42 -9.20
CA ILE A 90 -14.31 8.26 -8.26
C ILE A 90 -13.48 9.51 -7.92
N PRO A 91 -13.98 10.74 -8.17
CA PRO A 91 -13.22 11.97 -7.96
C PRO A 91 -12.70 12.17 -6.53
N ALA A 92 -13.49 11.79 -5.52
CA ALA A 92 -13.08 11.90 -4.13
C ALA A 92 -11.87 10.99 -3.80
N LEU A 93 -11.87 9.76 -4.33
CA LEU A 93 -10.78 8.81 -4.14
C LEU A 93 -9.56 9.20 -4.98
N TRP A 94 -9.77 9.75 -6.17
CA TRP A 94 -8.71 10.32 -7.00
C TRP A 94 -7.90 11.37 -6.27
N ARG A 95 -8.54 12.28 -5.52
CA ARG A 95 -7.82 13.33 -4.75
C ARG A 95 -6.78 12.75 -3.80
N LEU A 96 -7.06 11.59 -3.22
CA LEU A 96 -6.12 10.89 -2.34
C LEU A 96 -5.08 10.09 -3.14
N HIS A 97 -5.51 9.44 -4.22
CA HIS A 97 -4.65 8.62 -5.07
C HIS A 97 -3.68 9.42 -5.94
N ALA A 98 -4.02 10.67 -6.28
CA ALA A 98 -3.19 11.56 -7.08
C ALA A 98 -1.83 11.85 -6.44
N VAL A 99 -1.69 11.74 -5.11
CA VAL A 99 -0.39 11.81 -4.41
C VAL A 99 0.57 10.74 -4.94
N HIS A 100 0.06 9.53 -5.18
CA HIS A 100 0.85 8.43 -5.74
C HIS A 100 1.25 8.67 -7.19
N HIS A 101 0.42 9.37 -7.97
CA HIS A 101 0.75 9.75 -9.34
C HIS A 101 1.54 11.06 -9.46
N SER A 102 1.87 11.72 -8.33
CA SER A 102 2.60 12.99 -8.34
C SER A 102 4.12 12.84 -8.45
N VAL A 103 4.64 11.61 -8.42
CA VAL A 103 6.08 11.34 -8.39
C VAL A 103 6.71 11.65 -9.74
N LYS A 104 7.80 12.44 -9.73
CA LYS A 104 8.40 13.03 -10.95
C LYS A 104 9.61 12.28 -11.51
N ARG A 105 10.14 11.31 -10.77
CA ARG A 105 11.32 10.51 -11.14
C ARG A 105 11.13 9.08 -10.67
N PHE A 106 11.74 8.09 -11.30
CA PHE A 106 11.56 6.69 -10.98
C PHE A 106 12.66 6.16 -10.06
N TYR A 107 12.35 5.84 -8.80
CA TYR A 107 13.27 5.23 -7.84
C TYR A 107 12.51 4.45 -6.75
N GLY A 108 13.24 3.75 -5.86
CA GLY A 108 12.64 2.77 -4.95
C GLY A 108 11.59 3.29 -3.94
N PHE A 109 11.60 4.59 -3.62
CA PHE A 109 10.65 5.18 -2.66
C PHE A 109 9.32 5.61 -3.29
N ASN A 110 9.21 5.60 -4.63
CA ASN A 110 7.99 6.02 -5.34
C ASN A 110 6.73 5.29 -4.86
N GLY A 111 6.87 3.99 -4.59
CA GLY A 111 5.77 3.14 -4.13
C GLY A 111 5.19 3.58 -2.78
N LEU A 112 5.94 4.38 -2.01
CA LEU A 112 5.58 4.85 -0.69
C LEU A 112 4.98 6.26 -0.70
N MET A 113 4.84 6.90 -1.87
CA MET A 113 4.20 8.21 -2.01
C MET A 113 2.67 8.08 -1.98
N LYS A 114 2.09 7.58 -0.90
CA LYS A 114 0.64 7.41 -0.74
C LYS A 114 0.08 8.45 0.23
N HIS A 115 -1.16 8.87 0.01
CA HIS A 115 -1.88 9.66 1.00
C HIS A 115 -2.26 8.77 2.20
N PRO A 116 -1.99 9.15 3.46
CA PRO A 116 -2.25 8.29 4.64
C PRO A 116 -3.71 7.82 4.75
N LEU A 117 -4.67 8.69 4.40
CA LEU A 117 -6.09 8.30 4.34
C LEU A 117 -6.39 7.27 3.24
N HIS A 118 -5.72 7.34 2.09
CA HIS A 118 -5.89 6.35 1.01
C HIS A 118 -5.41 4.97 1.46
N LEU A 119 -4.26 4.93 2.14
CA LEU A 119 -3.72 3.72 2.75
C LEU A 119 -4.72 3.12 3.75
N SER A 120 -5.31 3.96 4.59
CA SER A 120 -6.32 3.52 5.56
C SER A 120 -7.63 3.04 4.94
N LEU A 121 -7.99 3.50 3.74
CA LEU A 121 -9.17 3.06 3.00
C LEU A 121 -8.90 1.75 2.27
N ALA A 122 -7.73 1.62 1.63
CA ALA A 122 -7.31 0.38 0.98
C ALA A 122 -7.25 -0.81 1.96
N HIS A 123 -6.88 -0.54 3.22
CA HIS A 123 -6.93 -1.56 4.29
C HIS A 123 -8.34 -1.83 4.83
N ARG A 124 -9.32 -0.96 4.55
CA ARG A 124 -10.69 -1.05 5.05
C ARG A 124 -11.71 -1.59 4.05
N THR A 125 -11.34 -1.76 2.77
CA THR A 125 -12.21 -2.41 1.79
C THR A 125 -12.17 -3.93 1.94
N GLY A 126 -12.77 -4.43 3.02
CA GLY A 126 -13.46 -5.72 3.00
C GLY A 126 -14.89 -5.50 2.50
N PRO A 127 -15.50 -6.46 1.80
CA PRO A 127 -16.91 -6.36 1.46
C PRO A 127 -17.72 -6.31 2.76
N GLY A 128 -18.67 -5.39 2.85
CA GLY A 128 -19.69 -5.48 3.87
C GLY A 128 -20.86 -4.55 3.56
N PRO A 129 -22.03 -4.79 4.17
CA PRO A 129 -22.68 -6.10 4.33
C PRO A 129 -23.20 -6.68 3.00
#